data_AF-A0A1F6MW58-F1
#
_entry.id   AF-A0A1F6MW58-F1
#
_cell.length_a   1.000
_cell.length_b   1.000
_cell.length_c   1.000
_cell.angle_alpha   90.00
_cell.angle_beta   90.00
_cell.angle_gamma   90.00
#
_symmetry.space_group_name_H-M   'P 1'
#
loop_
_entity.id
_entity.type
_entity.pdbx_description
1 polymer ?
#
loop_
_entity_poly.entity_id
_entity_poly.type
_entity_poly.pdbx_seq_one_letter_code
_entity_poly.pdbx_strand_id
1 'polypeptide(L)'
;MPNQPTILVKKSDGTSVRMSWDEFGVYRTQNTINKTQSASVEIAKPKIINPKAEVRELGSNLPAKIGEEAVATAAPVKDIFVDEAKYVRTVKSKTQNTINKTQRVDDIMQETDNKKQKNSEVKAWTREDNKSLLEDSADEAMKIKAVNVLPDKRGDLYDLFVKEIRFPVKDEMRGRLNSLVVSFVKGVRNEEQMRGYLQRNEAEGGLGFSEEQTAAVIAAIKKIWHLANTPPLREPEGSLEPRRPTPLRDGSSKIPSSEEGDGGVRIHSQTFSVSPAGGSDGVANKLPPRRRAGEVLGINTKPLVQDVVPPKVEPAEKVSLGPIDEIATMTLTDFRRLATGGIDSIQVLRGKFSALRKESVIIYLQALDAWFSSPVYKDYQNLIKRAVNERRKLTEVVGESGIKFEEFERIAEVGKTI
;
A
#
# COMPACT_ATOMS: atom_id res chain seq x y z
N MET A 1 -32.68 -41.80 21.33
CA MET A 1 -32.68 -40.35 21.01
C MET A 1 -31.84 -40.17 19.75
N PRO A 2 -32.41 -39.71 18.62
CA PRO A 2 -31.62 -39.44 17.42
C PRO A 2 -30.59 -38.33 17.71
N ASN A 3 -29.34 -38.52 17.30
CA ASN A 3 -28.27 -37.52 17.43
C ASN A 3 -28.63 -36.29 16.58
N GLN A 4 -29.16 -35.24 17.21
CA GLN A 4 -29.41 -33.97 16.54
C GLN A 4 -28.07 -33.27 16.25
N PRO A 5 -27.90 -32.67 15.05
CA PRO A 5 -26.71 -31.90 14.72
C PRO A 5 -26.58 -30.70 15.67
N THR A 6 -25.40 -30.51 16.25
CA THR A 6 -25.09 -29.39 17.14
C THR A 6 -24.14 -28.40 16.47
N ILE A 7 -24.30 -27.11 16.81
CA ILE A 7 -23.45 -26.01 16.34
C ILE A 7 -22.74 -25.34 17.51
N LEU A 8 -21.47 -24.95 17.33
CA LEU A 8 -20.69 -24.24 18.34
C LEU A 8 -20.99 -22.72 18.24
N VAL A 9 -21.61 -22.15 19.27
CA VAL A 9 -21.99 -20.73 19.32
C VAL A 9 -21.14 -20.01 20.37
N LYS A 10 -20.57 -18.86 20.01
CA LYS A 10 -19.79 -18.01 20.92
C LYS A 10 -20.69 -16.99 21.58
N LYS A 11 -20.76 -17.00 22.91
CA LYS A 11 -21.54 -16.05 23.73
C LYS A 11 -20.75 -14.75 23.94
N SER A 12 -21.44 -13.70 24.41
CA SER A 12 -20.85 -12.39 24.68
C SER A 12 -19.82 -12.40 25.82
N ASP A 13 -19.88 -13.40 26.70
CA ASP A 13 -18.90 -13.68 27.75
C ASP A 13 -17.58 -14.29 27.22
N GLY A 14 -17.50 -14.58 25.92
CA GLY A 14 -16.34 -15.19 25.26
C GLY A 14 -16.31 -16.72 25.32
N THR A 15 -17.25 -17.36 26.03
CA THR A 15 -17.38 -18.82 26.10
C THR A 15 -18.02 -19.39 24.84
N SER A 16 -17.71 -20.65 24.51
CA SER A 16 -18.27 -21.36 23.35
C SER A 16 -19.11 -22.53 23.84
N VAL A 17 -20.37 -22.61 23.41
CA VAL A 17 -21.33 -23.65 23.81
C VAL A 17 -21.85 -24.35 22.57
N ARG A 18 -21.93 -25.69 22.61
CA ARG A 18 -22.60 -26.48 21.56
C ARG A 18 -24.10 -26.48 21.83
N MET A 19 -24.89 -25.99 20.88
CA MET A 19 -26.35 -25.92 20.98
C MET A 19 -26.99 -26.67 19.81
N SER A 20 -28.18 -27.24 20.02
CA SER A 20 -28.95 -27.82 18.91
C SER A 20 -29.54 -26.70 18.02
N TRP A 21 -30.04 -27.07 16.84
CA TRP A 21 -30.64 -26.10 15.91
C TRP A 21 -31.89 -25.41 16.51
N ASP A 22 -32.69 -26.16 17.26
CA ASP A 22 -33.88 -25.64 17.93
C ASP A 22 -33.50 -24.64 19.04
N GLU A 23 -32.47 -24.96 19.82
CA GLU A 23 -31.93 -24.06 20.85
C GLU A 23 -31.31 -22.80 20.25
N PHE A 24 -30.66 -22.92 19.10
CA PHE A 24 -30.06 -21.78 18.39
C PHE A 24 -31.13 -20.80 17.88
N GLY A 25 -32.28 -21.30 17.44
CA GLY A 25 -33.43 -20.48 17.05
C GLY A 25 -33.93 -19.59 18.19
N VAL A 26 -34.08 -20.16 19.38
CA VAL A 26 -34.49 -19.44 20.60
C VAL A 26 -33.42 -18.43 21.04
N TYR A 27 -32.14 -18.80 20.95
CA TYR A 27 -31.04 -17.90 21.29
C TYR A 27 -31.02 -16.63 20.41
N ARG A 28 -31.32 -16.77 19.11
CA ARG A 28 -31.33 -15.65 18.16
C ARG A 28 -32.48 -14.65 18.42
N THR A 29 -33.68 -15.15 18.76
CA THR A 29 -34.83 -14.29 19.09
C THR A 29 -34.60 -13.54 20.39
N GLN A 30 -34.07 -14.18 21.43
CA GLN A 30 -33.74 -13.53 22.70
C GLN A 30 -32.70 -12.41 22.54
N ASN A 31 -31.64 -12.64 21.75
CA ASN A 31 -30.62 -11.61 21.51
C ASN A 31 -31.16 -10.41 20.72
N THR A 32 -32.16 -10.63 19.87
CA THR A 32 -32.81 -9.54 19.11
C THR A 32 -33.68 -8.68 20.04
N ILE A 33 -34.42 -9.30 20.97
CA ILE A 33 -35.25 -8.60 21.95
C ILE A 33 -34.39 -7.75 22.90
N ASN A 34 -33.28 -8.31 23.42
CA ASN A 34 -32.38 -7.61 24.32
C ASN A 34 -31.68 -6.40 23.65
N LYS A 35 -31.39 -6.50 22.34
CA LYS A 35 -30.82 -5.39 21.55
C LYS A 35 -31.83 -4.25 21.34
N THR A 36 -33.12 -4.56 21.21
CA THR A 36 -34.17 -3.53 21.07
C THR A 36 -34.46 -2.84 22.40
N GLN A 37 -34.46 -3.56 23.52
CA GLN A 37 -34.70 -2.97 24.85
C GLN A 37 -33.55 -2.08 25.34
N SER A 38 -32.33 -2.31 24.88
CA SER A 38 -31.18 -1.44 25.19
C SER A 38 -31.11 -0.16 24.32
N ALA A 39 -31.96 -0.04 23.30
CA ALA A 39 -32.02 1.13 22.42
C ALA A 39 -33.07 2.18 22.82
N SER A 40 -33.91 1.91 23.82
CA SER A 40 -35.02 2.80 24.23
C SER A 40 -34.87 3.44 25.62
N VAL A 41 -33.65 3.49 26.17
CA VAL A 41 -33.38 4.33 27.36
C VAL A 41 -33.24 5.78 26.87
N GLU A 42 -34.38 6.46 26.74
CA GLU A 42 -34.46 7.90 26.54
C GLU A 42 -33.73 8.63 27.68
N ILE A 43 -32.61 9.26 27.35
CA ILE A 43 -31.93 10.20 28.24
C ILE A 43 -32.84 11.42 28.38
N ALA A 44 -33.51 11.51 29.53
CA ALA A 44 -34.28 12.67 29.94
C ALA A 44 -33.37 13.92 29.90
N LYS A 45 -33.76 14.91 29.09
CA LYS A 45 -33.09 16.20 28.95
C LYS A 45 -33.00 16.90 30.33
N PRO A 46 -31.82 17.37 30.77
CA PRO A 46 -31.74 18.19 31.96
C PRO A 46 -32.44 19.53 31.72
N LYS A 47 -33.42 19.81 32.57
CA LYS A 47 -34.19 21.05 32.62
C LYS A 47 -33.25 22.20 33.01
N ILE A 48 -32.96 23.09 32.06
CA ILE A 48 -32.23 24.33 32.27
C ILE A 48 -33.10 25.22 33.18
N ILE A 49 -32.69 25.37 34.43
CA ILE A 49 -33.26 26.33 35.38
C ILE A 49 -32.39 27.58 35.28
N ASN A 50 -32.96 28.68 34.81
CA ASN A 50 -32.38 30.02 34.86
C ASN A 50 -32.46 30.56 36.30
N PRO A 51 -31.35 30.87 37.00
CA PRO A 51 -31.40 31.73 38.16
C PRO A 51 -31.32 33.19 37.71
N LYS A 52 -32.47 33.86 37.82
CA LYS A 52 -32.60 35.32 37.72
C LYS A 52 -32.20 35.94 39.05
N ALA A 53 -31.17 36.78 39.00
CA ALA A 53 -30.87 37.93 39.85
C ALA A 53 -31.29 37.90 41.34
N GLU A 54 -30.29 37.85 42.23
CA GLU A 54 -30.35 38.58 43.50
C GLU A 54 -29.00 39.26 43.73
N VAL A 55 -29.00 40.58 43.57
CA VAL A 55 -27.90 41.49 43.86
C VAL A 55 -27.81 41.60 45.39
N ARG A 56 -26.68 41.17 45.97
CA ARG A 56 -26.26 41.63 47.29
C ARG A 56 -24.85 42.19 47.17
N GLU A 57 -24.79 43.50 47.38
CA GLU A 57 -23.57 44.28 47.54
C GLU A 57 -22.73 43.72 48.69
N LEU A 58 -21.46 43.44 48.42
CA LEU A 58 -20.44 43.31 49.46
C LEU A 58 -19.12 43.85 48.92
N GLY A 59 -18.77 45.04 49.39
CA GLY A 59 -17.44 45.31 49.94
C GLY A 59 -16.27 45.22 48.99
N SER A 60 -15.98 46.36 48.34
CA SER A 60 -14.67 46.79 47.87
C SER A 60 -13.53 46.46 48.86
N ASN A 61 -12.56 45.67 48.42
CA ASN A 61 -11.15 45.81 48.80
C ASN A 61 -10.29 44.82 48.00
N LEU A 62 -9.64 45.30 46.93
CA LEU A 62 -8.33 44.80 46.45
C LEU A 62 -7.72 45.86 45.50
N PRO A 63 -6.43 46.20 45.68
CA PRO A 63 -5.83 47.37 45.05
C PRO A 63 -5.38 47.12 43.61
N ALA A 64 -5.48 48.21 42.84
CA ALA A 64 -4.99 48.38 41.49
C ALA A 64 -3.49 48.05 41.33
N LYS A 65 -3.16 47.45 40.18
CA LYS A 65 -2.04 47.81 39.30
C LYS A 65 -2.12 46.97 38.01
N ILE A 66 -2.87 47.46 37.04
CA ILE A 66 -2.71 47.05 35.64
C ILE A 66 -1.80 48.11 35.04
N GLY A 67 -0.55 47.74 34.81
CA GLY A 67 0.40 48.55 34.06
C GLY A 67 -0.01 48.51 32.59
N GLU A 68 -0.21 49.68 32.01
CA GLU A 68 -0.26 49.89 30.57
C GLU A 68 1.17 49.71 30.02
N GLU A 69 1.51 48.51 29.56
CA GLU A 69 2.67 48.33 28.68
C GLU A 69 2.24 48.63 27.25
N ALA A 70 2.68 49.79 26.79
CA ALA A 70 2.56 50.28 25.43
C ALA A 70 3.16 49.25 24.45
N VAL A 71 2.31 48.70 23.60
CA VAL A 71 2.73 47.97 22.40
C VAL A 71 3.21 48.97 21.37
N ALA A 72 4.48 49.35 21.48
CA ALA A 72 5.20 50.05 20.43
C ALA A 72 6.60 49.43 20.35
N THR A 73 6.90 48.72 19.26
CA THR A 73 7.81 49.25 18.24
C THR A 73 8.11 48.19 17.19
N ALA A 74 8.14 48.68 15.96
CA ALA A 74 8.60 48.01 14.76
C ALA A 74 9.96 47.33 14.98
N ALA A 75 10.00 46.01 14.79
CA ALA A 75 11.22 45.30 14.45
C ALA A 75 11.30 45.21 12.91
N PRO A 76 12.38 45.72 12.28
CA PRO A 76 12.54 45.61 10.84
C PRO A 76 12.85 44.15 10.49
N VAL A 77 11.99 43.55 9.67
CA VAL A 77 12.25 42.29 8.98
C VAL A 77 13.37 42.55 7.97
N LYS A 78 14.62 42.41 8.41
CA LYS A 78 15.77 42.30 7.51
C LYS A 78 15.83 40.86 7.01
N ASP A 79 15.57 40.71 5.71
CA ASP A 79 16.17 39.73 4.81
C ASP A 79 16.35 38.32 5.37
N ILE A 80 15.25 37.57 5.41
CA ILE A 80 15.28 36.10 5.35
C ILE A 80 14.78 35.69 3.96
N PHE A 81 15.42 36.23 2.91
CA PHE A 81 15.38 35.63 1.58
C PHE A 81 16.68 34.84 1.41
N VAL A 82 16.58 33.54 1.69
CA VAL A 82 17.62 32.58 1.33
C VAL A 82 17.53 32.39 -0.18
N ASP A 83 18.52 32.91 -0.92
CA ASP A 83 18.73 32.66 -2.35
C ASP A 83 18.99 31.14 -2.57
N GLU A 84 17.94 30.35 -2.79
CA GLU A 84 18.04 28.91 -3.08
C GLU A 84 18.90 28.60 -4.33
N ALA A 85 19.11 29.58 -5.21
CA ALA A 85 19.96 29.46 -6.39
C ALA A 85 21.47 29.39 -6.10
N LYS A 86 21.93 29.69 -4.88
CA LYS A 86 23.37 29.61 -4.50
C LYS A 86 23.77 28.32 -3.80
N TYR A 87 22.83 27.53 -3.26
CA TYR A 87 23.15 26.28 -2.56
C TYR A 87 23.36 25.06 -3.48
N VAL A 88 23.01 25.18 -4.77
CA VAL A 88 23.18 24.08 -5.76
C VAL A 88 24.61 24.01 -6.34
N ARG A 89 25.50 24.97 -6.03
CA ARG A 89 26.85 25.02 -6.64
C ARG A 89 28.01 24.47 -5.81
N THR A 90 27.82 24.04 -4.56
CA THR A 90 28.94 23.56 -3.71
C THR A 90 29.03 22.05 -3.53
N VAL A 91 28.14 21.26 -4.14
CA VAL A 91 28.24 19.77 -4.12
C VAL A 91 28.82 19.19 -5.43
N LYS A 92 29.27 20.04 -6.36
CA LYS A 92 29.91 19.61 -7.62
C LYS A 92 31.35 20.14 -7.74
N SER A 93 32.25 19.70 -6.86
CA SER A 93 33.70 19.91 -7.06
C SER A 93 34.57 18.84 -6.41
N LYS A 94 34.24 17.56 -6.60
CA LYS A 94 35.15 16.46 -6.23
C LYS A 94 35.01 15.21 -7.10
N THR A 95 34.81 15.37 -8.42
CA THR A 95 34.93 14.24 -9.36
C THR A 95 35.26 14.70 -10.78
N GLN A 96 36.27 15.54 -10.95
CA GLN A 96 36.92 15.71 -12.26
C GLN A 96 38.39 16.04 -12.04
N ASN A 97 39.23 15.00 -11.94
CA ASN A 97 40.64 15.15 -12.27
C ASN A 97 41.26 13.77 -12.53
N THR A 98 41.04 13.21 -13.73
CA THR A 98 41.94 12.23 -14.37
C THR A 98 41.43 11.81 -15.75
N ILE A 99 41.48 12.71 -16.73
CA ILE A 99 41.80 12.32 -18.12
C ILE A 99 42.68 13.45 -18.67
N ASN A 100 43.98 13.17 -18.78
CA ASN A 100 44.87 13.61 -19.85
C ASN A 100 46.31 13.23 -19.49
N LYS A 101 46.72 12.02 -19.86
CA LYS A 101 48.08 11.80 -20.36
C LYS A 101 48.14 10.55 -21.24
N THR A 102 47.97 10.78 -22.53
CA THR A 102 48.57 10.00 -23.59
C THR A 102 50.08 10.03 -23.41
N GLN A 103 50.67 8.93 -22.93
CA GLN A 103 52.10 8.69 -23.08
C GLN A 103 52.36 7.18 -23.08
N ARG A 104 52.79 6.73 -24.27
CA ARG A 104 53.65 5.56 -24.57
C ARG A 104 53.27 4.20 -23.99
N VAL A 105 52.76 3.39 -24.92
CA VAL A 105 53.01 1.95 -25.02
C VAL A 105 54.53 1.72 -25.02
N ASP A 106 54.94 0.60 -24.43
CA ASP A 106 56.30 0.08 -24.24
C ASP A 106 56.88 0.38 -22.84
N ASP A 107 57.19 -0.70 -22.11
CA ASP A 107 57.74 -0.79 -20.74
C ASP A 107 56.74 -0.73 -19.57
N ILE A 108 56.07 -1.86 -19.28
CA ILE A 108 55.82 -2.44 -17.92
C ILE A 108 55.36 -3.90 -18.16
N MET A 109 56.32 -4.75 -18.51
CA MET A 109 56.23 -6.21 -18.37
C MET A 109 57.43 -6.60 -17.51
N GLN A 110 57.28 -6.55 -16.19
CA GLN A 110 58.12 -7.18 -15.15
C GLN A 110 57.95 -6.43 -13.81
N GLU A 111 56.83 -6.55 -13.09
CA GLU A 111 56.81 -6.30 -11.63
C GLU A 111 55.52 -6.72 -10.88
N THR A 112 54.92 -7.87 -11.22
CA THR A 112 53.75 -8.38 -10.45
C THR A 112 53.83 -9.84 -10.04
N ASP A 113 55.02 -10.34 -9.68
CA ASP A 113 55.16 -11.73 -9.18
C ASP A 113 55.36 -11.86 -7.66
N ASN A 114 55.52 -10.78 -6.89
CA ASN A 114 55.91 -10.88 -5.47
C ASN A 114 54.85 -10.53 -4.40
N LYS A 115 53.55 -10.51 -4.74
CA LYS A 115 52.47 -10.23 -3.74
C LYS A 115 51.39 -11.31 -3.58
N LYS A 116 51.62 -12.53 -4.08
CA LYS A 116 50.61 -13.61 -4.07
C LYS A 116 50.86 -14.75 -3.06
N GLN A 117 51.72 -14.57 -2.06
CA GLN A 117 52.16 -15.68 -1.18
C GLN A 117 51.87 -15.55 0.33
N LYS A 118 50.97 -14.68 0.79
CA LYS A 118 50.75 -14.50 2.26
C LYS A 118 49.32 -14.61 2.80
N ASN A 119 48.41 -15.34 2.15
CA ASN A 119 47.12 -15.61 2.78
C ASN A 119 46.47 -16.95 2.37
N SER A 120 47.24 -18.03 2.43
CA SER A 120 46.71 -19.39 2.35
C SER A 120 47.16 -20.20 3.57
N GLU A 121 46.77 -19.76 4.77
CA GLU A 121 46.54 -20.73 5.83
C GLU A 121 45.29 -21.50 5.43
N VAL A 122 45.52 -22.62 4.75
CA VAL A 122 44.50 -23.62 4.46
C VAL A 122 44.03 -24.13 5.82
N LYS A 123 42.89 -23.61 6.28
CA LYS A 123 42.19 -24.15 7.45
C LYS A 123 41.92 -25.62 7.16
N ALA A 124 42.69 -26.51 7.79
CA ALA A 124 42.51 -27.93 7.67
C ALA A 124 41.09 -28.25 8.15
N TRP A 125 40.28 -28.83 7.26
CA TRP A 125 38.92 -29.24 7.57
C TRP A 125 38.99 -30.22 8.74
N THR A 126 38.45 -29.83 9.89
CA THR A 126 38.40 -30.75 11.03
C THR A 126 37.34 -31.81 10.74
N ARG A 127 37.44 -32.96 11.38
CA ARG A 127 36.50 -34.08 11.16
C ARG A 127 35.05 -33.71 11.51
N GLU A 128 34.87 -32.62 12.26
CA GLU A 128 33.60 -32.02 12.66
C GLU A 128 32.92 -31.25 11.52
N ASP A 129 33.68 -30.68 10.57
CA ASP A 129 33.14 -29.97 9.40
C ASP A 129 32.46 -30.91 8.37
N ASN A 130 32.70 -32.22 8.48
CA ASN A 130 32.03 -33.25 7.66
C ASN A 130 30.77 -33.83 8.33
N LYS A 131 30.39 -33.34 9.51
CA LYS A 131 29.17 -33.79 10.17
C LYS A 131 27.98 -33.22 9.41
N SER A 132 27.17 -34.12 8.84
CA SER A 132 26.02 -33.75 8.02
C SER A 132 25.04 -32.92 8.85
N LEU A 133 24.59 -31.78 8.31
CA LEU A 133 23.54 -30.93 8.90
C LEU A 133 22.20 -31.67 9.15
N LEU A 134 22.04 -32.89 8.62
CA LEU A 134 20.90 -33.77 8.85
C LEU A 134 21.07 -34.66 10.10
N GLU A 135 22.28 -34.79 10.64
CA GLU A 135 22.57 -35.61 11.83
C GLU A 135 22.54 -34.80 13.14
N ASP A 136 22.41 -33.47 13.06
CA ASP A 136 22.10 -32.67 14.25
C ASP A 136 20.68 -33.04 14.69
N SER A 137 20.61 -33.67 15.87
CA SER A 137 19.37 -34.25 16.37
C SER A 137 18.30 -33.16 16.47
N ALA A 138 17.05 -33.54 16.23
CA ALA A 138 15.91 -32.62 16.26
C ALA A 138 15.83 -31.78 17.56
N ASP A 139 16.49 -32.24 18.64
CA ASP A 139 16.56 -31.57 19.93
C ASP A 139 17.45 -30.30 19.93
N GLU A 140 18.51 -30.23 19.11
CA GLU A 140 19.34 -29.02 18.97
C GLU A 140 18.68 -27.98 18.04
N ALA A 141 18.01 -28.44 16.98
CA ALA A 141 17.21 -27.57 16.11
C ALA A 141 16.03 -26.93 16.86
N MET A 142 15.46 -27.61 17.87
CA MET A 142 14.43 -27.02 18.74
C MET A 142 14.98 -25.97 19.70
N LYS A 143 16.24 -26.07 20.16
CA LYS A 143 16.87 -25.04 20.99
C LYS A 143 17.16 -23.76 20.21
N ILE A 144 17.54 -23.86 18.94
CA ILE A 144 17.86 -22.69 18.10
C ILE A 144 16.58 -22.00 17.59
N LYS A 145 15.51 -22.76 17.31
CA LYS A 145 14.21 -22.19 16.90
C LYS A 145 13.44 -21.48 18.03
N ALA A 146 13.74 -21.77 19.29
CA ALA A 146 13.02 -21.19 20.43
C ALA A 146 13.31 -19.70 20.70
N VAL A 147 14.31 -19.10 20.05
CA VAL A 147 14.72 -17.71 20.36
C VAL A 147 14.09 -16.66 19.45
N ASN A 148 13.58 -17.04 18.26
CA ASN A 148 13.16 -16.05 17.24
C ASN A 148 11.71 -16.15 16.77
N VAL A 149 10.89 -17.04 17.35
CA VAL A 149 9.45 -17.05 17.06
C VAL A 149 8.77 -16.12 18.05
N LEU A 150 8.19 -15.02 17.55
CA LEU A 150 7.36 -14.17 18.40
C LEU A 150 6.29 -15.03 19.07
N PRO A 151 6.08 -14.88 20.38
CA PRO A 151 4.96 -15.53 21.00
C PRO A 151 3.66 -14.94 20.46
N ASP A 152 2.80 -15.79 19.89
CA ASP A 152 1.47 -15.42 19.39
C ASP A 152 0.56 -14.85 20.50
N LYS A 153 0.90 -15.10 21.77
CA LYS A 153 0.12 -14.67 22.92
C LYS A 153 0.60 -13.30 23.39
N ARG A 154 -0.34 -12.34 23.41
CA ARG A 154 -0.14 -10.96 23.90
C ARG A 154 0.49 -10.85 25.30
N GLY A 155 0.37 -11.89 26.13
CA GLY A 155 0.97 -11.92 27.47
C GLY A 155 2.50 -12.07 27.45
N ASP A 156 3.02 -12.84 26.51
CA ASP A 156 4.42 -13.26 26.53
C ASP A 156 5.37 -12.13 26.07
N LEU A 157 4.87 -11.20 25.23
CA LEU A 157 5.58 -9.98 24.85
C LEU A 157 5.88 -9.09 26.06
N TYR A 158 4.95 -9.05 27.02
CA TYR A 158 5.14 -8.28 28.24
C TYR A 158 6.25 -8.90 29.12
N ASP A 159 6.31 -10.22 29.24
CA ASP A 159 7.34 -10.89 30.04
C ASP A 159 8.74 -10.73 29.44
N LEU A 160 8.86 -10.78 28.11
CA LEU A 160 10.11 -10.46 27.41
C LEU A 160 10.52 -9.01 27.64
N PHE A 161 9.57 -8.09 27.60
CA PHE A 161 9.81 -6.67 27.84
C PHE A 161 10.22 -6.37 29.29
N VAL A 162 9.56 -6.99 30.28
CA VAL A 162 9.92 -6.85 31.70
C VAL A 162 11.33 -7.39 31.97
N LYS A 163 11.77 -8.44 31.25
CA LYS A 163 13.15 -8.95 31.35
C LYS A 163 14.20 -7.97 30.79
N GLU A 164 13.85 -7.18 29.77
CA GLU A 164 14.77 -6.23 29.14
C GLU A 164 14.90 -4.93 29.95
N ILE A 165 13.86 -4.54 30.69
CA ILE A 165 13.88 -3.35 31.54
C ILE A 165 14.69 -3.61 32.83
N ARG A 166 15.64 -2.73 33.12
CA ARG A 166 16.53 -2.86 34.30
C ARG A 166 15.97 -2.28 35.61
N PHE A 167 14.78 -1.68 35.58
CA PHE A 167 14.18 -1.05 36.76
C PHE A 167 12.87 -1.72 37.18
N PRO A 168 12.59 -1.81 38.50
CA PRO A 168 11.38 -2.44 39.00
C PRO A 168 10.13 -1.59 38.70
N VAL A 169 9.08 -2.22 38.21
CA VAL A 169 7.78 -1.59 37.95
C VAL A 169 6.79 -2.08 39.02
N LYS A 170 6.05 -1.15 39.66
CA LYS A 170 5.00 -1.48 40.63
C LYS A 170 3.95 -2.41 40.01
N ASP A 171 3.47 -3.39 40.78
CA ASP A 171 2.54 -4.41 40.27
C ASP A 171 1.23 -3.82 39.73
N GLU A 172 0.74 -2.75 40.37
CA GLU A 172 -0.45 -2.01 39.95
C GLU A 172 -0.31 -1.37 38.55
N MET A 173 0.93 -1.03 38.17
CA MET A 173 1.24 -0.35 36.92
C MET A 173 1.46 -1.31 35.75
N ARG A 174 1.67 -2.60 36.03
CA ARG A 174 1.95 -3.63 35.00
C ARG A 174 0.83 -3.73 33.97
N GLY A 175 -0.43 -3.70 34.42
CA GLY A 175 -1.59 -3.78 33.52
C GLY A 175 -1.70 -2.58 32.57
N ARG A 176 -1.40 -1.37 33.07
CA ARG A 176 -1.40 -0.14 32.27
C ARG A 176 -0.24 -0.13 31.28
N LEU A 177 0.96 -0.49 31.73
CA LEU A 177 2.15 -0.59 30.88
C LEU A 177 1.94 -1.61 29.77
N ASN A 178 1.40 -2.80 30.06
CA ASN A 178 1.09 -3.81 29.05
C ASN A 178 0.10 -3.28 27.99
N SER A 179 -1.00 -2.65 28.44
CA SER A 179 -1.97 -2.05 27.53
C SER A 179 -1.35 -0.97 26.64
N LEU A 180 -0.42 -0.17 27.18
CA LEU A 180 0.30 0.86 26.45
C LEU A 180 1.25 0.25 25.39
N VAL A 181 2.04 -0.75 25.77
CA VAL A 181 2.95 -1.47 24.85
C VAL A 181 2.16 -2.12 23.71
N VAL A 182 1.06 -2.83 24.01
CA VAL A 182 0.21 -3.46 22.99
C VAL A 182 -0.38 -2.43 22.03
N SER A 183 -0.81 -1.27 22.52
CA SER A 183 -1.36 -0.21 21.65
C SER A 183 -0.31 0.37 20.70
N PHE A 184 0.94 0.47 21.16
CA PHE A 184 2.06 0.97 20.36
C PHE A 184 2.51 -0.05 19.31
N VAL A 185 2.64 -1.32 19.69
CA VAL A 185 2.97 -2.41 18.74
C VAL A 185 1.92 -2.53 17.63
N LYS A 186 0.65 -2.23 17.94
CA LYS A 186 -0.44 -2.18 16.95
C LYS A 186 -0.47 -0.92 16.08
N GLY A 187 0.42 0.04 16.30
CA GLY A 187 0.42 1.32 15.59
C GLY A 187 -0.76 2.24 15.92
N VAL A 188 -1.48 1.98 17.02
CA VAL A 188 -2.59 2.86 17.45
C VAL A 188 -2.06 4.13 18.09
N ARG A 189 -0.85 4.08 18.67
CA ARG A 189 -0.20 5.21 19.32
C ARG A 189 1.17 5.48 18.73
N ASN A 190 1.48 6.77 18.59
CA ASN A 190 2.80 7.24 18.18
C ASN A 190 3.78 7.31 19.38
N GLU A 191 5.08 7.43 19.09
CA GLU A 191 6.14 7.51 20.09
C GLU A 191 5.95 8.68 21.06
N GLU A 192 5.54 9.84 20.56
CA GLU A 192 5.28 11.03 21.38
C GLU A 192 4.10 10.83 22.34
N GLN A 193 3.03 10.16 21.88
CA GLN A 193 1.88 9.83 22.72
C GLN A 193 2.25 8.83 23.81
N MET A 194 3.10 7.85 23.48
CA MET A 194 3.64 6.90 24.44
C MET A 194 4.52 7.61 25.49
N ARG A 195 5.40 8.53 25.06
CA ARG A 195 6.24 9.34 25.96
C ARG A 195 5.37 10.17 26.91
N GLY A 196 4.35 10.85 26.40
CA GLY A 196 3.42 11.63 27.22
C GLY A 196 2.67 10.77 28.25
N TYR A 197 2.23 9.57 27.87
CA TYR A 197 1.57 8.64 28.81
C TYR A 197 2.53 8.08 29.87
N LEU A 198 3.78 7.80 29.50
CA LEU A 198 4.80 7.28 30.42
C LEU A 198 5.19 8.34 31.47
N GLN A 199 5.35 9.60 31.05
CA GLN A 199 5.75 10.71 31.93
C GLN A 199 4.61 11.29 32.76
N ARG A 200 3.35 11.13 32.32
CA ARG A 200 2.18 11.64 33.06
C ARG A 200 2.10 11.04 34.46
N ASN A 201 1.68 11.86 35.44
CA ASN A 201 1.58 11.46 36.84
C ASN A 201 0.59 10.28 37.05
N GLU A 202 0.85 9.45 38.06
CA GLU A 202 0.03 8.29 38.42
C GLU A 202 -1.43 8.69 38.71
N ALA A 203 -1.62 9.86 39.33
CA ALA A 203 -2.93 10.45 39.66
C ALA A 203 -3.78 10.81 38.43
N GLU A 204 -3.13 11.17 37.31
CA GLU A 204 -3.78 11.49 36.03
C GLU A 204 -3.94 10.25 35.14
N GLY A 205 -3.65 9.05 35.66
CA GLY A 205 -3.70 7.81 34.89
C GLY A 205 -2.47 7.56 34.01
N GLY A 206 -1.37 8.27 34.23
CA GLY A 206 -0.07 7.95 33.64
C GLY A 206 0.73 6.92 34.46
N LEU A 207 2.02 6.78 34.13
CA LEU A 207 2.95 5.84 34.77
C LEU A 207 4.01 6.53 35.65
N GLY A 208 4.13 7.86 35.58
CA GLY A 208 5.05 8.66 36.40
C GLY A 208 6.54 8.34 36.17
N PHE A 209 6.91 7.84 34.99
CA PHE A 209 8.30 7.48 34.69
C PHE A 209 9.15 8.73 34.45
N SER A 210 10.41 8.67 34.88
CA SER A 210 11.39 9.69 34.53
C SER A 210 11.64 9.71 33.02
N GLU A 211 12.24 10.79 32.53
CA GLU A 211 12.59 10.89 31.11
C GLU A 211 13.57 9.78 30.68
N GLU A 212 14.55 9.45 31.53
CA GLU A 212 15.49 8.36 31.32
C GLU A 212 14.81 6.99 31.26
N GLN A 213 13.89 6.72 32.20
CA GLN A 213 13.10 5.48 32.22
C GLN A 213 12.21 5.36 30.99
N THR A 214 11.61 6.48 30.57
CA THR A 214 10.76 6.56 29.39
C THR A 214 11.56 6.24 28.11
N ALA A 215 12.76 6.82 27.99
CA ALA A 215 13.66 6.54 26.88
C ALA A 215 14.09 5.06 26.85
N ALA A 216 14.42 4.48 28.01
CA ALA A 216 14.79 3.07 28.14
C ALA A 216 13.64 2.13 27.72
N VAL A 217 12.40 2.46 28.12
CA VAL A 217 11.20 1.71 27.73
C VAL A 217 11.00 1.75 26.21
N ILE A 218 11.06 2.93 25.60
CA ILE A 218 10.87 3.08 24.15
C ILE A 218 11.97 2.34 23.38
N ALA A 219 13.22 2.41 23.85
CA ALA A 219 14.34 1.68 23.25
C ALA A 219 14.16 0.17 23.32
N ALA A 220 13.71 -0.36 24.47
CA ALA A 220 13.42 -1.79 24.64
C ALA A 220 12.27 -2.26 23.72
N ILE A 221 11.20 -1.47 23.60
CA ILE A 221 10.08 -1.78 22.69
C ILE A 221 10.55 -1.78 21.24
N LYS A 222 11.31 -0.77 20.81
CA LYS A 222 11.87 -0.71 19.45
C LYS A 222 12.76 -1.90 19.15
N LYS A 223 13.60 -2.33 20.10
CA LYS A 223 14.45 -3.53 19.94
C LYS A 223 13.61 -4.78 19.70
N ILE A 224 12.58 -5.01 20.52
CA ILE A 224 11.66 -6.16 20.37
C ILE A 224 10.87 -6.06 19.07
N TRP A 225 10.41 -4.86 18.70
CA TRP A 225 9.64 -4.63 17.47
C TRP A 225 10.48 -4.79 16.21
N HIS A 226 11.74 -4.36 16.24
CA HIS A 226 12.68 -4.62 15.15
C HIS A 226 12.94 -6.10 15.02
N LEU A 227 13.25 -6.82 16.11
CA LEU A 227 13.36 -8.29 16.09
C LEU A 227 12.12 -8.95 15.47
N ALA A 228 10.94 -8.43 15.79
CA ALA A 228 9.68 -8.95 15.31
C ALA A 228 9.42 -8.73 13.82
N ASN A 229 9.85 -7.58 13.30
CA ASN A 229 9.56 -7.17 11.93
C ASN A 229 10.76 -7.33 11.01
N THR A 230 11.95 -7.68 11.51
CA THR A 230 13.00 -8.19 10.63
C THR A 230 12.44 -9.45 9.98
N PRO A 231 12.26 -9.48 8.65
CA PRO A 231 11.93 -10.72 7.99
C PRO A 231 13.00 -11.73 8.41
N PRO A 232 12.63 -12.97 8.78
CA PRO A 232 13.60 -13.99 9.15
C PRO A 232 14.64 -13.99 8.03
N LEU A 233 15.90 -13.75 8.37
CA LEU A 233 17.00 -13.84 7.41
C LEU A 233 16.78 -15.19 6.74
N ARG A 234 16.37 -15.18 5.47
CA ARG A 234 16.34 -16.41 4.68
C ARG A 234 17.77 -16.92 4.80
N GLU A 235 17.94 -18.05 5.46
CA GLU A 235 19.16 -18.83 5.31
C GLU A 235 19.42 -18.88 3.81
N PRO A 236 20.63 -18.48 3.35
CA PRO A 236 20.91 -18.44 1.92
C PRO A 236 20.54 -19.81 1.37
N GLU A 237 19.43 -19.87 0.62
CA GLU A 237 19.00 -21.12 0.00
C GLU A 237 20.22 -21.64 -0.74
N GLY A 238 20.61 -22.86 -0.34
CA GLY A 238 21.91 -23.44 -0.63
C GLY A 238 22.33 -23.14 -2.06
N SER A 239 23.59 -22.69 -2.16
CA SER A 239 24.45 -22.83 -3.34
C SER A 239 23.82 -23.76 -4.36
N LEU A 240 23.27 -23.18 -5.43
CA LEU A 240 22.81 -23.90 -6.60
C LEU A 240 23.97 -24.79 -7.05
N GLU A 241 23.95 -26.07 -6.68
CA GLU A 241 24.81 -27.04 -7.31
C GLU A 241 24.52 -26.96 -8.82
N PRO A 242 25.56 -26.88 -9.67
CA PRO A 242 25.39 -26.82 -11.10
C PRO A 242 24.58 -28.05 -11.54
N ARG A 243 23.35 -27.81 -12.01
CA ARG A 243 22.47 -28.86 -12.54
C ARG A 243 23.25 -29.64 -13.58
N ARG A 244 23.55 -30.90 -13.28
CA ARG A 244 24.11 -31.83 -14.25
C ARG A 244 23.17 -31.91 -15.45
N PRO A 245 23.70 -31.86 -16.69
CA PRO A 245 22.87 -31.93 -17.88
C PRO A 245 22.14 -33.27 -17.93
N THR A 246 20.82 -33.20 -18.02
CA THR A 246 19.95 -34.36 -18.27
C THR A 246 20.31 -34.96 -19.63
N PRO A 247 20.60 -36.27 -19.74
CA PRO A 247 20.88 -36.89 -21.02
C PRO A 247 19.63 -36.88 -21.91
N LEU A 248 19.80 -36.40 -23.15
CA LEU A 248 18.82 -36.48 -24.22
C LEU A 248 18.38 -37.93 -24.42
N ARG A 249 17.09 -38.19 -24.23
CA ARG A 249 16.46 -39.47 -24.48
C ARG A 249 16.03 -39.51 -25.94
N ASP A 250 16.80 -40.21 -26.77
CA ASP A 250 16.40 -40.58 -28.12
C ASP A 250 15.15 -41.47 -28.07
N GLY A 251 14.05 -40.94 -28.60
CA GLY A 251 12.75 -41.60 -28.63
C GLY A 251 12.27 -41.82 -30.06
N SER A 252 12.84 -42.82 -30.74
CA SER A 252 12.21 -43.44 -31.89
C SER A 252 11.05 -44.32 -31.40
N SER A 253 9.84 -43.77 -31.36
CA SER A 253 8.63 -44.50 -30.96
C SER A 253 7.63 -44.50 -32.11
N LYS A 254 7.41 -45.70 -32.62
CA LYS A 254 6.46 -46.13 -33.65
C LYS A 254 5.10 -45.43 -33.58
N ILE A 255 4.67 -45.00 -34.75
CA ILE A 255 3.29 -44.66 -35.13
C ILE A 255 2.44 -45.95 -35.16
N PRO A 256 1.31 -46.02 -34.44
CA PRO A 256 0.25 -46.95 -34.76
C PRO A 256 -0.75 -46.29 -35.73
N SER A 257 -0.92 -46.91 -36.89
CA SER A 257 -2.01 -46.66 -37.83
C SER A 257 -3.30 -47.32 -37.32
N SER A 258 -4.39 -46.56 -37.22
CA SER A 258 -5.79 -47.03 -37.27
C SER A 258 -6.67 -45.78 -37.43
N GLU A 259 -7.21 -45.56 -38.63
CA GLU A 259 -8.59 -45.91 -39.02
C GLU A 259 -9.53 -44.69 -38.93
N GLU A 260 -9.83 -44.19 -40.13
CA GLU A 260 -11.07 -43.59 -40.62
C GLU A 260 -12.10 -43.10 -39.59
N GLY A 261 -12.22 -41.78 -39.50
CA GLY A 261 -13.30 -41.08 -38.82
C GLY A 261 -13.55 -39.74 -39.49
N ASP A 262 -14.47 -39.76 -40.46
CA ASP A 262 -15.03 -38.62 -41.18
C ASP A 262 -15.58 -37.55 -40.24
N GLY A 263 -15.21 -36.29 -40.48
CA GLY A 263 -15.52 -35.17 -39.59
C GLY A 263 -14.81 -33.88 -39.99
N GLY A 264 -14.92 -33.49 -41.26
CA GLY A 264 -14.31 -32.28 -41.79
C GLY A 264 -14.87 -31.00 -41.17
N VAL A 265 -14.12 -30.38 -40.26
CA VAL A 265 -14.30 -28.96 -39.88
C VAL A 265 -13.25 -28.14 -40.62
N ARG A 266 -13.68 -27.53 -41.72
CA ARG A 266 -12.93 -26.53 -42.49
C ARG A 266 -12.60 -25.33 -41.60
N ILE A 267 -11.32 -25.13 -41.29
CA ILE A 267 -10.82 -23.86 -40.78
C ILE A 267 -10.78 -22.88 -41.97
N HIS A 268 -11.75 -21.96 -42.00
CA HIS A 268 -11.76 -20.83 -42.91
C HIS A 268 -10.69 -19.82 -42.47
N SER A 269 -9.60 -19.73 -43.21
CA SER A 269 -8.67 -18.60 -43.16
C SER A 269 -9.34 -17.38 -43.79
N GLN A 270 -9.95 -16.53 -42.97
CA GLN A 270 -10.43 -15.23 -43.40
C GLN A 270 -9.25 -14.31 -43.72
N THR A 271 -8.95 -14.19 -45.00
CA THR A 271 -8.20 -13.08 -45.58
C THR A 271 -9.12 -11.86 -45.61
N PHE A 272 -8.75 -10.80 -44.88
CA PHE A 272 -9.43 -9.50 -44.98
C PHE A 272 -9.04 -8.83 -46.30
N SER A 273 -9.95 -8.87 -47.27
CA SER A 273 -9.89 -8.06 -48.48
C SER A 273 -10.49 -6.69 -48.19
N VAL A 274 -9.67 -5.65 -48.33
CA VAL A 274 -10.10 -4.26 -48.38
C VAL A 274 -10.61 -3.99 -49.79
N SER A 275 -11.88 -3.66 -49.93
CA SER A 275 -12.43 -3.02 -51.13
C SER A 275 -13.05 -1.67 -50.76
N PRO A 276 -12.82 -0.62 -51.58
CA PRO A 276 -13.43 0.70 -51.42
C PRO A 276 -14.70 0.87 -52.26
N ALA A 277 -15.43 1.95 -51.96
CA ALA A 277 -16.38 2.71 -52.80
C ALA A 277 -17.91 2.45 -52.65
N GLY A 278 -18.61 3.59 -52.50
CA GLY A 278 -20.04 3.84 -52.80
C GLY A 278 -21.00 3.45 -51.67
N GLY A 279 -21.99 4.25 -51.24
CA GLY A 279 -22.64 5.47 -51.72
C GLY A 279 -24.09 5.47 -51.20
N SER A 280 -24.74 6.65 -51.13
CA SER A 280 -26.18 6.93 -50.85
C SER A 280 -26.72 6.51 -49.45
N ASP A 281 -27.52 7.24 -48.68
CA ASP A 281 -28.43 8.40 -48.80
C ASP A 281 -28.42 9.11 -47.42
N GLY A 282 -28.74 10.36 -47.15
CA GLY A 282 -29.65 11.32 -47.77
C GLY A 282 -30.34 12.05 -46.60
N VAL A 283 -29.91 13.27 -46.24
CA VAL A 283 -30.72 14.20 -45.45
C VAL A 283 -30.50 15.61 -45.97
N ALA A 284 -31.59 16.18 -46.49
CA ALA A 284 -31.69 17.49 -47.08
C ALA A 284 -31.35 18.60 -46.08
N ASN A 285 -30.56 19.59 -46.52
CA ASN A 285 -30.76 20.98 -46.09
C ASN A 285 -30.19 21.99 -47.09
N LYS A 286 -31.13 22.72 -47.71
CA LYS A 286 -31.11 24.12 -48.15
C LYS A 286 -29.99 24.62 -49.09
N LEU A 287 -30.42 24.81 -50.34
CA LEU A 287 -29.84 25.65 -51.40
C LEU A 287 -29.57 27.11 -50.99
N PRO A 288 -28.52 27.73 -51.54
CA PRO A 288 -28.55 29.11 -52.01
C PRO A 288 -28.30 29.23 -53.54
N PRO A 289 -28.52 30.42 -54.14
CA PRO A 289 -29.04 30.52 -55.50
C PRO A 289 -27.98 30.47 -56.61
N ARG A 290 -28.40 29.75 -57.67
CA ARG A 290 -28.04 29.83 -59.09
C ARG A 290 -27.37 31.15 -59.50
N ARG A 291 -26.05 31.12 -59.68
CA ARG A 291 -25.32 32.11 -60.51
C ARG A 291 -25.04 31.55 -61.90
N ARG A 292 -25.15 32.46 -62.86
CA ARG A 292 -25.29 32.26 -64.29
C ARG A 292 -24.02 31.67 -64.92
N ALA A 293 -24.26 30.88 -65.96
CA ALA A 293 -23.29 30.38 -66.91
C ALA A 293 -22.47 31.53 -67.52
N GLY A 294 -21.16 31.36 -67.49
CA GLY A 294 -20.17 32.22 -68.13
C GLY A 294 -18.83 31.50 -68.13
N GLU A 295 -18.52 30.90 -69.28
CA GLU A 295 -17.20 30.91 -69.90
C GLU A 295 -16.02 30.21 -69.19
N VAL A 296 -15.87 28.95 -69.57
CA VAL A 296 -14.63 28.22 -69.90
C VAL A 296 -13.30 28.99 -69.69
N LEU A 297 -12.56 28.58 -68.65
CA LEU A 297 -11.14 28.26 -68.80
C LEU A 297 -10.88 26.98 -68.00
N GLY A 298 -10.61 25.89 -68.73
CA GLY A 298 -10.23 24.60 -68.17
C GLY A 298 -8.86 24.70 -67.50
N ILE A 299 -8.85 25.04 -66.22
CA ILE A 299 -7.67 24.87 -65.38
C ILE A 299 -7.73 23.44 -64.86
N ASN A 300 -6.92 22.56 -65.47
CA ASN A 300 -6.56 21.27 -64.89
C ASN A 300 -5.77 21.50 -63.59
N THR A 301 -6.44 21.97 -62.53
CA THR A 301 -5.88 21.98 -61.19
C THR A 301 -5.92 20.55 -60.69
N LYS A 302 -4.82 19.82 -60.88
CA LYS A 302 -4.51 18.63 -60.10
C LYS A 302 -4.84 18.98 -58.63
N PRO A 303 -5.62 18.17 -57.90
CA PRO A 303 -5.92 18.47 -56.50
C PRO A 303 -4.59 18.66 -55.79
N LEU A 304 -4.34 19.89 -55.32
CA LEU A 304 -3.19 20.15 -54.46
C LEU A 304 -3.41 19.27 -53.23
N VAL A 305 -2.66 18.18 -53.16
CA VAL A 305 -2.50 17.40 -51.94
C VAL A 305 -1.84 18.36 -50.97
N GLN A 306 -2.66 19.02 -50.15
CA GLN A 306 -2.19 19.88 -49.09
C GLN A 306 -1.43 18.95 -48.14
N ASP A 307 -0.10 19.07 -48.18
CA ASP A 307 0.79 18.23 -47.40
C ASP A 307 0.39 18.39 -45.93
N VAL A 308 -0.23 17.35 -45.38
CA VAL A 308 -0.70 17.34 -44.00
C VAL A 308 0.56 17.28 -43.17
N VAL A 309 1.10 18.45 -42.83
CA VAL A 309 2.18 18.56 -41.86
C VAL A 309 1.62 17.95 -40.58
N PRO A 310 2.10 16.77 -40.16
CA PRO A 310 1.63 16.17 -38.93
C PRO A 310 1.84 17.21 -37.83
N PRO A 311 0.84 17.45 -36.96
CA PRO A 311 1.00 18.41 -35.88
C PRO A 311 2.32 18.10 -35.19
N LYS A 312 3.13 19.13 -34.94
CA LYS A 312 4.40 19.03 -34.22
C LYS A 312 4.09 18.68 -32.76
N VAL A 313 3.60 17.46 -32.53
CA VAL A 313 3.47 16.85 -31.23
C VAL A 313 4.91 16.58 -30.84
N GLU A 314 5.41 17.34 -29.87
CA GLU A 314 6.71 17.03 -29.28
C GLU A 314 6.68 15.54 -28.91
N PRO A 315 7.68 14.76 -29.35
CA PRO A 315 7.66 13.32 -29.15
C PRO A 315 7.54 13.09 -27.65
N ALA A 316 6.36 12.63 -27.23
CA ALA A 316 6.14 12.26 -25.83
C ALA A 316 7.19 11.20 -25.52
N GLU A 317 8.16 11.57 -24.68
CA GLU A 317 9.21 10.67 -24.27
C GLU A 317 8.53 9.43 -23.72
N LYS A 318 8.81 8.28 -24.34
CA LYS A 318 8.26 7.00 -23.91
C LYS A 318 8.95 6.61 -22.61
N VAL A 319 8.52 7.23 -21.52
CA VAL A 319 8.97 6.87 -20.18
C VAL A 319 8.37 5.52 -19.87
N SER A 320 9.21 4.49 -19.76
CA SER A 320 8.80 3.21 -19.22
C SER A 320 8.47 3.42 -17.74
N LEU A 321 7.18 3.40 -17.40
CA LEU A 321 6.72 3.48 -16.02
C LEU A 321 6.92 2.13 -15.33
N GLY A 322 7.31 2.15 -14.06
CA GLY A 322 7.37 0.94 -13.26
C GLY A 322 5.96 0.44 -12.89
N PRO A 323 5.82 -0.80 -12.36
CA PRO A 323 4.52 -1.34 -11.97
C PRO A 323 3.77 -0.48 -10.94
N ILE A 324 4.49 0.13 -10.00
CA ILE A 324 3.92 1.05 -9.00
C ILE A 324 3.48 2.34 -9.69
N ASP A 325 4.32 2.91 -10.55
CA ASP A 325 4.03 4.17 -11.23
C ASP A 325 2.85 4.02 -12.20
N GLU A 326 2.74 2.89 -12.90
CA GLU A 326 1.56 2.57 -13.73
C GLU A 326 0.27 2.62 -12.92
N ILE A 327 0.28 2.07 -11.69
CA ILE A 327 -0.88 2.08 -10.80
C ILE A 327 -1.14 3.52 -10.29
N ALA A 328 -0.08 4.26 -9.96
CA ALA A 328 -0.17 5.63 -9.46
C ALA A 328 -0.74 6.60 -10.50
N THR A 329 -0.35 6.47 -11.77
CA THR A 329 -0.78 7.36 -12.85
C THR A 329 -1.99 6.84 -13.62
N MET A 330 -2.60 5.74 -13.18
CA MET A 330 -3.69 5.10 -13.90
C MET A 330 -4.88 6.05 -14.06
N THR A 331 -5.27 6.28 -15.31
CA THR A 331 -6.42 7.10 -15.71
C THR A 331 -7.64 6.22 -16.01
N LEU A 332 -8.84 6.83 -16.11
CA LEU A 332 -10.06 6.09 -16.47
C LEU A 332 -9.95 5.43 -17.85
N THR A 333 -9.25 6.09 -18.77
CA THR A 333 -8.95 5.52 -20.10
C THR A 333 -8.05 4.30 -19.99
N ASP A 334 -7.07 4.30 -19.10
CA ASP A 334 -6.20 3.14 -18.88
C ASP A 334 -6.97 2.00 -18.22
N PHE A 335 -7.81 2.32 -17.23
CA PHE A 335 -8.70 1.34 -16.59
C PHE A 335 -9.64 0.66 -17.60
N ARG A 336 -10.21 1.43 -18.54
CA ARG A 336 -11.01 0.91 -19.65
C ARG A 336 -10.20 0.03 -20.60
N ARG A 337 -8.94 0.39 -20.87
CA ARG A 337 -8.02 -0.38 -21.74
C ARG A 337 -7.60 -1.72 -21.11
N LEU A 338 -7.52 -1.82 -19.78
CA LEU A 338 -7.25 -3.08 -19.09
C LEU A 338 -8.31 -4.16 -19.40
N ALA A 339 -9.54 -3.77 -19.73
CA ALA A 339 -10.69 -4.64 -19.98
C ALA A 339 -11.10 -4.73 -21.46
N THR A 340 -10.14 -4.73 -22.38
CA THR A 340 -10.50 -4.89 -23.79
C THR A 340 -11.04 -6.31 -24.04
N GLY A 341 -12.31 -6.45 -24.47
CA GLY A 341 -12.87 -7.74 -24.90
C GLY A 341 -13.71 -8.51 -23.87
N GLY A 342 -14.33 -7.84 -22.89
CA GLY A 342 -15.25 -8.48 -21.94
C GLY A 342 -14.58 -9.14 -20.73
N ILE A 343 -13.24 -9.10 -20.67
CA ILE A 343 -12.48 -9.44 -19.47
C ILE A 343 -12.70 -8.33 -18.44
N ASP A 344 -12.90 -8.73 -17.19
CA ASP A 344 -13.12 -7.79 -16.09
C ASP A 344 -11.80 -7.10 -15.70
N SER A 345 -11.74 -5.77 -15.81
CA SER A 345 -10.56 -4.95 -15.47
C SER A 345 -10.09 -5.21 -14.04
N ILE A 346 -11.04 -5.57 -13.17
CA ILE A 346 -10.79 -5.98 -11.79
C ILE A 346 -9.84 -7.16 -11.74
N GLN A 347 -10.06 -8.21 -12.54
CA GLN A 347 -9.27 -9.43 -12.48
C GLN A 347 -7.81 -9.18 -12.91
N VAL A 348 -7.62 -8.37 -13.94
CA VAL A 348 -6.28 -7.98 -14.39
C VAL A 348 -5.57 -7.20 -13.29
N LEU A 349 -6.24 -6.23 -12.68
CA LEU A 349 -5.67 -5.42 -11.62
C LEU A 349 -5.39 -6.25 -10.35
N ARG A 350 -6.29 -7.16 -9.96
CA ARG A 350 -6.07 -8.14 -8.88
C ARG A 350 -4.87 -9.04 -9.19
N GLY A 351 -4.72 -9.47 -10.44
CA GLY A 351 -3.56 -10.22 -10.91
C GLY A 351 -2.26 -9.46 -10.68
N LYS A 352 -2.22 -8.18 -11.05
CA LYS A 352 -1.07 -7.29 -10.79
C LYS A 352 -0.76 -7.20 -9.29
N PHE A 353 -1.76 -6.91 -8.45
CA PHE A 353 -1.56 -6.83 -6.99
C PHE A 353 -1.10 -8.16 -6.36
N SER A 354 -1.64 -9.29 -6.83
CA SER A 354 -1.23 -10.63 -6.39
C SER A 354 0.22 -10.94 -6.77
N ALA A 355 0.65 -10.54 -7.97
CA ALA A 355 2.05 -10.67 -8.40
C ALA A 355 2.97 -9.81 -7.52
N LEU A 356 2.65 -8.52 -7.34
CA LEU A 356 3.44 -7.62 -6.49
C LEU A 356 3.53 -8.12 -5.04
N ARG A 357 2.44 -8.69 -4.50
CA ARG A 357 2.42 -9.29 -3.17
C ARG A 357 3.33 -10.51 -3.04
N LYS A 358 3.42 -11.33 -4.09
CA LYS A 358 4.31 -12.51 -4.12
C LYS A 358 5.78 -12.10 -4.24
N GLU A 359 6.06 -11.02 -4.95
CA GLU A 359 7.41 -10.50 -5.13
C GLU A 359 7.92 -9.83 -3.85
N SER A 360 7.14 -8.91 -3.27
CA SER A 360 7.50 -8.23 -2.02
C SER A 360 6.29 -7.58 -1.36
N VAL A 361 6.13 -7.81 -0.06
CA VAL A 361 5.08 -7.17 0.75
C VAL A 361 5.25 -5.64 0.78
N ILE A 362 6.48 -5.14 0.78
CA ILE A 362 6.74 -3.68 0.80
C ILE A 362 6.27 -3.04 -0.51
N ILE A 363 6.59 -3.66 -1.65
CA ILE A 363 6.16 -3.20 -2.99
C ILE A 363 4.63 -3.24 -3.10
N TYR A 364 4.00 -4.28 -2.55
CA TYR A 364 2.54 -4.36 -2.48
C TYR A 364 1.92 -3.19 -1.71
N LEU A 365 2.45 -2.84 -0.53
CA LEU A 365 1.96 -1.71 0.25
C LEU A 365 2.14 -0.39 -0.51
N GLN A 366 3.29 -0.19 -1.16
CA GLN A 366 3.53 0.98 -2.01
C GLN A 366 2.55 1.07 -3.19
N ALA A 367 2.26 -0.07 -3.84
CA ALA A 367 1.27 -0.14 -4.91
C ALA A 367 -0.15 0.16 -4.41
N LEU A 368 -0.46 -0.21 -3.17
CA LEU A 368 -1.76 0.05 -2.54
C LEU A 368 -1.92 1.56 -2.25
N ASP A 369 -0.88 2.20 -1.72
CA ASP A 369 -0.82 3.66 -1.55
C ASP A 369 -0.90 4.40 -2.90
N ALA A 370 -0.21 3.88 -3.92
CA ALA A 370 -0.25 4.39 -5.29
C ALA A 370 -1.67 4.31 -5.88
N TRP A 371 -2.38 3.20 -5.68
CA TRP A 371 -3.76 3.04 -6.14
C TRP A 371 -4.71 4.03 -5.48
N PHE A 372 -4.61 4.22 -4.16
CA PHE A 372 -5.43 5.23 -3.47
C PHE A 372 -5.08 6.67 -3.87
N SER A 373 -3.85 6.89 -4.35
CA SER A 373 -3.40 8.17 -4.88
C SER A 373 -3.75 8.38 -6.36
N SER A 374 -4.21 7.33 -7.06
CA SER A 374 -4.46 7.36 -8.50
C SER A 374 -5.61 8.30 -8.88
N PRO A 375 -5.54 8.93 -10.07
CA PRO A 375 -6.64 9.76 -10.60
C PRO A 375 -7.99 9.03 -10.62
N VAL A 376 -8.01 7.75 -11.03
CA VAL A 376 -9.24 6.93 -11.09
C VAL A 376 -9.90 6.79 -9.72
N TYR A 377 -9.12 6.50 -8.68
CA TYR A 377 -9.68 6.32 -7.34
C TYR A 377 -10.12 7.65 -6.73
N LYS A 378 -9.40 8.74 -7.02
CA LYS A 378 -9.81 10.10 -6.63
C LYS A 378 -11.12 10.52 -7.28
N ASP A 379 -11.32 10.22 -8.57
CA ASP A 379 -12.59 10.47 -9.26
C ASP A 379 -13.75 9.72 -8.61
N TYR A 380 -13.53 8.45 -8.25
CA TYR A 380 -14.48 7.64 -7.48
C TYR A 380 -14.84 8.30 -6.12
N GLN A 381 -13.84 8.73 -5.34
CA GLN A 381 -14.09 9.40 -4.07
C GLN A 381 -14.83 10.73 -4.24
N ASN A 382 -14.49 11.50 -5.26
CA ASN A 382 -15.11 12.78 -5.56
C ASN A 382 -16.60 12.62 -5.93
N LEU A 383 -16.95 11.55 -6.65
CA LEU A 383 -18.33 11.21 -6.95
C LEU A 383 -19.15 10.89 -5.70
N ILE A 384 -18.59 10.10 -4.78
CA ILE A 384 -19.25 9.80 -3.50
C ILE A 384 -19.45 11.08 -2.69
N LYS A 385 -18.39 11.90 -2.56
CA LYS A 385 -18.47 13.19 -1.84
C LYS A 385 -19.55 14.08 -2.45
N ARG A 386 -19.62 14.17 -3.77
CA ARG A 386 -20.63 14.96 -4.49
C ARG A 386 -22.04 14.45 -4.22
N ALA A 387 -22.28 13.15 -4.37
CA ALA A 387 -23.58 12.54 -4.10
C ALA A 387 -24.04 12.75 -2.65
N VAL A 388 -23.13 12.62 -1.68
CA VAL A 388 -23.42 12.87 -0.25
C VAL A 388 -23.73 14.34 0.01
N ASN A 389 -22.92 15.27 -0.52
CA ASN A 389 -23.09 16.70 -0.30
C ASN A 389 -24.39 17.24 -0.91
N GLU A 390 -24.73 16.77 -2.10
CA GLU A 390 -25.93 17.20 -2.83
C GLU A 390 -27.18 16.41 -2.42
N ARG A 391 -27.03 15.34 -1.63
CA ARG A 391 -28.09 14.41 -1.24
C ARG A 391 -28.83 13.81 -2.44
N ARG A 392 -28.13 13.63 -3.56
CA ARG A 392 -28.65 13.02 -4.80
C ARG A 392 -28.32 11.54 -4.84
N LYS A 393 -29.05 10.78 -5.65
CA LYS A 393 -28.76 9.36 -5.87
C LYS A 393 -27.44 9.22 -6.64
N LEU A 394 -26.63 8.24 -6.23
CA LEU A 394 -25.31 8.01 -6.84
C LEU A 394 -25.41 7.73 -8.35
N THR A 395 -26.48 7.06 -8.80
CA THR A 395 -26.75 6.78 -10.22
C THR A 395 -26.90 8.04 -11.07
N GLU A 396 -27.44 9.12 -10.51
CA GLU A 396 -27.63 10.40 -11.22
C GLU A 396 -26.30 11.14 -11.33
N VAL A 397 -25.56 11.21 -10.22
CA VAL A 397 -24.27 11.91 -10.14
C VAL A 397 -23.19 11.25 -11.00
N VAL A 398 -23.17 9.92 -11.06
CA VAL A 398 -22.23 9.16 -11.90
C VAL A 398 -22.50 9.40 -13.39
N GLY A 399 -23.76 9.56 -13.79
CA GLY A 399 -24.13 9.87 -15.18
C GLY A 399 -23.58 11.20 -15.68
N GLU A 400 -23.41 12.19 -14.80
CA GLU A 400 -22.89 13.52 -15.14
C GLU A 400 -21.36 13.53 -15.37
N SER A 401 -20.61 12.59 -14.79
CA SER A 401 -19.14 12.59 -14.86
C SER A 401 -18.56 11.80 -16.04
N GLY A 402 -19.40 11.14 -16.84
CA GLY A 402 -18.96 10.30 -17.96
C GLY A 402 -18.33 8.96 -17.54
N ILE A 403 -18.43 8.58 -16.26
CA ILE A 403 -18.09 7.26 -15.74
C ILE A 403 -19.36 6.40 -15.83
N LYS A 404 -19.26 5.18 -16.36
CA LYS A 404 -20.43 4.28 -16.37
C LYS A 404 -20.66 3.73 -14.97
N PHE A 405 -21.91 3.48 -14.60
CA PHE A 405 -22.24 2.94 -13.29
C PHE A 405 -21.54 1.59 -13.02
N GLU A 406 -21.43 0.72 -14.03
CA GLU A 406 -20.67 -0.53 -13.94
C GLU A 406 -19.18 -0.30 -13.64
N GLU A 407 -18.57 0.72 -14.25
CA GLU A 407 -17.15 1.05 -13.99
C GLU A 407 -16.97 1.55 -12.56
N PHE A 408 -17.92 2.34 -12.06
CA PHE A 408 -17.93 2.81 -10.68
C PHE A 408 -18.00 1.64 -9.68
N GLU A 409 -18.90 0.68 -9.91
CA GLU A 409 -19.00 -0.52 -9.07
C GLU A 409 -17.71 -1.34 -9.10
N ARG A 410 -17.11 -1.49 -10.28
CA ARG A 410 -15.85 -2.22 -10.43
C ARG A 410 -14.69 -1.56 -9.68
N ILE A 411 -14.56 -0.24 -9.76
CA ILE A 411 -13.55 0.51 -8.99
C ILE A 411 -13.78 0.32 -7.48
N ALA A 412 -15.04 0.35 -7.03
CA ALA A 412 -15.39 0.11 -5.64
C ALA A 412 -15.05 -1.33 -5.18
N GLU A 413 -15.24 -2.32 -6.06
CA GLU A 413 -14.93 -3.72 -5.78
C GLU A 413 -13.42 -3.97 -5.71
N VAL A 414 -12.61 -3.33 -6.56
CA VAL A 414 -11.14 -3.38 -6.45
C VAL A 414 -10.73 -2.97 -5.04
N GLY A 415 -11.18 -1.81 -4.56
CA GLY A 415 -10.82 -1.28 -3.24
C GLY A 415 -11.30 -2.13 -2.05
N LYS A 416 -12.26 -3.06 -2.24
CA LYS A 416 -12.68 -4.02 -1.21
C LYS A 416 -11.84 -5.29 -1.18
N THR A 417 -11.16 -5.59 -2.27
CA THR A 417 -10.53 -6.91 -2.50
C THR A 417 -9.02 -6.90 -2.41
N ILE A 418 -8.40 -5.75 -2.65
CA ILE A 418 -7.02 -5.46 -2.20
C ILE A 418 -7.03 -5.15 -0.70
#